data_AF-A0A9E1QW51-F1
#
_entry.id   AF-A0A9E1QW51-F1
#
_cell.length_a   1.000
_cell.length_b   1.000
_cell.length_c   1.000
_cell.angle_alpha   90.00
_cell.angle_beta   90.00
_cell.angle_gamma   90.00
#
_symmetry.space_group_name_H-M   'P 1'
#
loop_
_entity.id
_entity.type
_entity.pdbx_description
1 polymer ?
#
loop_
_entity_poly.entity_id
_entity_poly.type
_entity_poly.pdbx_seq_one_letter_code
_entity_poly.pdbx_strand_id
1 'polypeptide(L)'
;MSKRLLEIYENSILLRPVTSIAFVILIAIAMAFGLPNFKLDASADSLTLENDTALAYYRESLQKYGSSDFLVVTYTPYTGDLFDDKSLQTLDKMHKELEKVDGVASVLSMMNVPLLYSPKITVSQLKDPPRTLSLPNIDRDMVRKEFLESPIYK
;
A
#
# COMPACT_ATOMS: atom_id res chain seq x y z
N MET A 1 30.39 -51.40 1.17
CA MET A 1 29.64 -50.87 0.02
C MET A 1 29.50 -51.99 -1.00
N SER A 2 28.28 -52.30 -1.47
CA SER A 2 28.06 -53.45 -2.38
C SER A 2 28.87 -53.24 -3.67
N LYS A 3 29.67 -54.24 -4.09
CA LYS A 3 30.49 -54.17 -5.32
C LYS A 3 29.67 -53.75 -6.54
N ARG A 4 28.41 -54.19 -6.60
CA ARG A 4 27.45 -53.82 -7.66
C ARG A 4 27.15 -52.31 -7.72
N LEU A 5 27.10 -51.62 -6.57
CA LEU A 5 26.87 -50.18 -6.54
C LEU A 5 28.09 -49.40 -7.04
N LEU A 6 29.30 -49.89 -6.74
CA LEU A 6 30.55 -49.31 -7.25
C LEU A 6 30.68 -49.49 -8.76
N GLU A 7 30.37 -50.67 -9.28
CA GLU A 7 30.40 -50.94 -10.73
C GLU A 7 29.42 -50.06 -11.52
N ILE A 8 28.21 -49.83 -10.98
CA ILE A 8 27.22 -48.93 -11.60
C ILE A 8 27.71 -47.48 -11.60
N TYR A 9 28.28 -47.02 -10.49
CA TYR A 9 28.86 -45.68 -10.38
C TYR A 9 30.02 -45.49 -11.34
N GLU A 10 30.98 -46.42 -11.37
CA GLU A 10 32.13 -46.36 -12.27
C GLU A 10 31.71 -46.31 -13.73
N ASN A 11 30.79 -47.19 -14.14
CA ASN A 11 30.41 -47.30 -15.55
C ASN A 11 29.50 -46.16 -16.03
N SER A 12 28.67 -45.61 -15.14
CA SER A 12 27.72 -44.56 -15.51
C SER A 12 28.31 -43.16 -15.35
N ILE A 13 29.13 -42.93 -14.31
CA ILE A 13 29.62 -41.61 -13.92
C ILE A 13 31.09 -41.41 -14.29
N LEU A 14 31.99 -42.33 -13.92
CA LEU A 14 33.43 -42.16 -14.15
C LEU A 14 33.85 -42.44 -15.61
N LEU A 15 33.31 -43.50 -16.21
CA LEU A 15 33.62 -43.89 -17.59
C LEU A 15 32.87 -43.06 -18.64
N ARG A 16 31.77 -42.39 -18.26
CA ARG A 16 30.96 -41.55 -19.16
C ARG A 16 30.63 -40.18 -18.54
N PRO A 17 31.66 -39.33 -18.31
CA PRO A 17 31.47 -38.06 -17.61
C PRO A 17 30.62 -37.06 -18.40
N VAL A 18 30.75 -37.02 -19.73
CA VAL A 18 29.99 -36.09 -20.59
C VAL A 18 28.48 -36.36 -20.53
N THR A 19 28.06 -37.62 -20.57
CA THR A 19 26.63 -37.97 -20.49
C THR A 19 26.06 -37.67 -19.11
N SER A 20 26.85 -37.87 -18.05
CA SER A 20 26.45 -37.54 -16.68
C SER A 20 26.28 -36.04 -16.48
N ILE A 21 27.21 -35.23 -16.99
CA ILE A 21 27.10 -33.76 -16.96
C ILE A 21 25.89 -33.29 -17.78
N ALA A 22 25.69 -33.84 -18.98
CA ALA A 22 24.53 -33.50 -19.82
C ALA A 22 23.22 -33.82 -19.11
N PHE A 23 23.15 -34.95 -18.39
CA PHE A 23 21.98 -35.33 -17.60
C PHE A 23 21.73 -34.38 -16.44
N VAL A 24 22.77 -33.98 -15.69
CA VAL A 24 22.64 -32.98 -14.61
C VAL A 24 22.18 -31.63 -15.16
N ILE A 25 22.73 -31.18 -16.30
CA ILE A 25 22.31 -29.95 -16.97
C ILE A 25 20.84 -30.04 -17.39
N LEU A 26 20.42 -31.17 -17.94
CA LEU A 26 19.03 -31.39 -18.33
C LEU A 26 18.07 -31.29 -17.13
N ILE A 27 18.44 -31.88 -15.98
CA ILE A 27 17.67 -31.73 -14.73
C ILE A 27 17.66 -30.27 -14.27
N ALA A 28 18.81 -29.59 -14.30
CA ALA A 28 18.89 -28.18 -13.90
C ALA A 28 18.01 -27.28 -14.79
N ILE A 29 17.98 -27.51 -16.10
CA ILE A 29 17.09 -26.80 -17.04
C ILE A 29 15.63 -27.15 -16.74
N ALA A 30 15.31 -28.42 -16.47
CA ALA A 30 13.97 -28.83 -16.08
C ALA A 30 13.48 -28.09 -14.81
N MET A 31 14.35 -27.95 -13.80
CA MET A 31 14.05 -27.16 -12.60
C MET A 31 13.98 -25.66 -12.88
N ALA A 32 14.80 -25.14 -13.79
CA ALA A 32 14.82 -23.72 -14.17
C ALA A 32 13.50 -23.27 -14.83
N PHE A 33 12.74 -24.16 -15.45
CA PHE A 33 11.37 -23.84 -15.91
C PHE A 33 10.43 -23.44 -14.77
N GLY A 34 10.76 -23.74 -13.51
CA GLY A 34 10.03 -23.27 -12.33
C GLY A 34 10.33 -21.82 -11.93
N LEU A 35 11.41 -21.21 -12.44
CA LEU A 35 11.82 -19.85 -12.06
C LEU A 35 10.75 -18.77 -12.29
N PRO A 36 9.96 -18.77 -13.38
CA PRO A 36 8.89 -17.78 -13.57
C PRO A 36 7.81 -17.81 -12.49
N ASN A 37 7.65 -18.94 -11.78
CA ASN A 37 6.69 -19.10 -10.68
C ASN A 37 7.29 -18.81 -9.31
N PHE A 38 8.59 -18.50 -9.23
CA PHE A 38 9.25 -18.17 -7.97
C PHE A 38 8.72 -16.82 -7.44
N LYS A 39 8.14 -16.85 -6.24
CA LYS A 39 7.69 -15.66 -5.52
C LYS A 39 8.52 -15.53 -4.24
N LEU A 40 9.15 -14.38 -4.06
CA LEU A 40 9.83 -14.04 -2.82
C LEU A 40 8.96 -13.04 -2.06
N ASP A 41 8.32 -13.51 -1.00
CA ASP A 41 7.53 -12.66 -0.11
C ASP A 41 8.43 -12.15 1.03
N ALA A 42 8.91 -10.92 0.89
CA ALA A 42 9.72 -10.23 1.88
C ALA A 42 8.89 -9.25 2.74
N SER A 43 7.58 -9.45 2.83
CA SER A 43 6.73 -8.65 3.71
C SER A 43 7.08 -8.91 5.18
N ALA A 44 6.85 -7.91 6.04
CA ALA A 44 6.99 -8.10 7.48
C ALA A 44 6.10 -9.24 8.00
N ASP A 45 4.93 -9.43 7.38
CA ASP A 45 3.99 -10.49 7.71
C ASP A 45 4.58 -11.90 7.50
N SER A 46 5.37 -12.12 6.44
CA SER A 46 6.01 -13.42 6.17
C SER A 46 7.15 -13.74 7.15
N LEU A 47 7.66 -12.72 7.85
CA LEU A 47 8.68 -12.86 8.89
C LEU A 47 8.09 -13.10 10.29
N THR A 48 6.76 -12.93 10.46
CA THR A 48 6.07 -13.21 11.72
C THR A 48 5.76 -14.70 11.88
N LEU A 49 5.63 -15.15 13.13
CA LEU A 49 5.37 -16.56 13.43
C LEU A 49 3.96 -16.94 12.93
N GLU A 50 3.88 -17.93 12.03
CA GLU A 50 2.64 -18.32 11.36
C GLU A 50 1.54 -18.82 12.32
N ASN A 51 1.92 -19.23 13.54
CA ASN A 51 1.00 -19.73 14.57
C ASN A 51 0.85 -18.78 15.78
N ASP A 52 1.03 -17.48 15.58
CA ASP A 52 0.82 -16.46 16.62
C ASP A 52 -0.67 -16.10 16.77
N THR A 53 -1.22 -16.30 17.97
CA THR A 53 -2.60 -15.94 18.32
C THR A 53 -2.90 -14.44 18.17
N ALA A 54 -1.91 -13.57 18.38
CA ALA A 54 -2.06 -12.13 18.21
C ALA A 54 -2.18 -11.77 16.72
N LEU A 55 -1.41 -12.43 15.85
CA LEU A 55 -1.51 -12.26 14.39
C LEU A 55 -2.88 -12.73 13.87
N ALA A 56 -3.39 -13.84 14.40
CA ALA A 56 -4.73 -14.32 14.05
C ALA A 56 -5.82 -13.30 14.42
N TYR A 57 -5.77 -12.76 15.65
CA TYR A 57 -6.71 -11.73 16.10
C TYR A 57 -6.59 -10.43 15.30
N TYR A 58 -5.37 -10.01 14.96
CA TYR A 58 -5.12 -8.86 14.10
C TYR A 58 -5.75 -9.05 12.71
N ARG A 59 -5.54 -10.20 12.07
CA ARG A 59 -6.12 -10.53 10.76
C ARG A 59 -7.65 -10.60 10.80
N GLU A 60 -8.24 -11.19 11.85
CA GLU A 60 -9.69 -11.21 12.04
C GLU A 60 -10.25 -9.78 12.17
N SER A 61 -9.59 -8.94 12.98
CA SER A 61 -9.97 -7.53 13.12
C SER A 61 -9.87 -6.78 11.78
N LEU A 62 -8.80 -7.04 11.01
CA LEU A 62 -8.61 -6.51 9.67
C LEU A 62 -9.72 -6.93 8.72
N GLN A 63 -10.13 -8.19 8.75
CA GLN A 63 -11.17 -8.72 7.87
C GLN A 63 -12.55 -8.17 8.24
N LYS A 64 -12.78 -7.91 9.53
CA LYS A 64 -14.05 -7.42 10.06
C LYS A 64 -14.25 -5.92 9.90
N TYR A 65 -13.20 -5.13 10.08
CA TYR A 65 -13.26 -3.66 10.06
C TYR A 65 -12.55 -3.03 8.86
N GLY A 66 -11.81 -3.82 8.08
CA GLY A 66 -10.89 -3.34 7.04
C GLY A 66 -9.53 -2.94 7.61
N SER A 67 -8.46 -3.12 6.82
CA SER A 67 -7.24 -2.30 6.92
C SER A 67 -7.25 -1.32 5.77
N SER A 68 -6.88 -0.09 6.06
CA SER A 68 -6.41 0.84 5.06
C SER A 68 -4.91 0.96 5.23
N ASP A 69 -4.13 0.29 4.38
CA ASP A 69 -2.76 0.73 4.15
C ASP A 69 -2.86 2.17 3.60
N PHE A 70 -2.35 3.14 4.35
CA PHE A 70 -2.47 4.55 4.01
C PHE A 70 -1.10 5.18 3.83
N LEU A 71 -1.02 6.10 2.87
CA LEU A 71 0.13 6.98 2.68
C LEU A 71 -0.22 8.37 3.21
N VAL A 72 0.58 8.88 4.14
CA VAL A 72 0.47 10.26 4.59
C VAL A 72 1.36 11.14 3.72
N VAL A 73 0.75 12.11 3.06
CA VAL A 73 1.46 13.13 2.26
C VAL A 73 1.31 14.47 2.96
N THR A 74 2.43 15.14 3.23
CA THR A 74 2.44 16.50 3.77
C THR A 74 2.79 17.50 2.68
N TYR A 75 2.20 18.68 2.75
CA TYR A 75 2.45 19.76 1.82
C TYR A 75 2.69 21.06 2.58
N THR A 76 3.79 21.73 2.23
CA THR A 76 4.13 23.06 2.75
C THR A 76 4.43 23.95 1.55
N PRO A 77 3.71 25.06 1.34
CA PRO A 77 4.00 25.98 0.25
C PRO A 77 5.36 26.66 0.48
N TYR A 78 6.20 26.72 -0.56
CA TYR A 78 7.48 27.42 -0.50
C TYR A 78 7.35 28.94 -0.47
N THR A 79 6.24 29.48 -0.99
CA THR A 79 5.95 30.92 -1.08
C THR A 79 4.47 31.15 -0.84
N GLY A 80 4.14 32.19 -0.07
CA GLY A 80 2.75 32.53 0.25
C GLY A 80 2.16 31.66 1.35
N ASP A 81 0.84 31.72 1.50
CA ASP A 81 0.06 31.03 2.51
C ASP A 81 -0.55 29.72 1.97
N LEU A 82 -0.84 28.76 2.85
CA LEU A 82 -1.48 27.49 2.51
C LEU A 82 -2.89 27.67 1.91
N PHE A 83 -3.61 28.71 2.34
CA PHE A 83 -4.97 29.04 1.91
C PHE A 83 -5.01 30.02 0.72
N ASP A 84 -3.86 30.38 0.15
CA ASP A 84 -3.80 31.16 -1.09
C ASP A 84 -4.28 30.33 -2.28
N ASP A 85 -4.80 30.99 -3.31
CA ASP A 85 -5.34 30.34 -4.52
C ASP A 85 -4.35 29.36 -5.15
N LYS A 86 -3.08 29.76 -5.23
CA LYS A 86 -2.02 28.97 -5.84
C LYS A 86 -1.76 27.66 -5.07
N SER A 87 -1.73 27.74 -3.74
CA SER A 87 -1.51 26.60 -2.85
C SER A 87 -2.70 25.63 -2.91
N LEU A 88 -3.92 26.15 -2.83
CA LEU A 88 -5.14 25.36 -2.93
C LEU A 88 -5.31 24.69 -4.31
N GLN A 89 -4.97 25.40 -5.40
CA GLN A 89 -4.95 24.80 -6.74
C GLN A 89 -3.93 23.68 -6.87
N THR A 90 -2.76 23.84 -6.24
CA THR A 90 -1.73 22.79 -6.23
C THR A 90 -2.22 21.55 -5.48
N LEU A 91 -2.84 21.73 -4.31
CA LEU A 91 -3.43 20.65 -3.52
C LEU A 91 -4.57 19.93 -4.24
N ASP A 92 -5.48 20.68 -4.87
CA ASP A 92 -6.58 20.11 -5.66
C ASP A 92 -6.07 19.29 -6.85
N LYS A 93 -5.02 19.78 -7.52
CA LYS A 93 -4.36 19.04 -8.59
C LYS A 93 -3.71 17.76 -8.07
N MET A 94 -2.93 17.83 -6.99
CA MET A 94 -2.32 16.66 -6.36
C MET A 94 -3.36 15.63 -5.94
N HIS A 95 -4.45 16.07 -5.30
CA HIS A 95 -5.56 15.22 -4.92
C HIS A 95 -6.13 14.45 -6.13
N LYS A 96 -6.47 15.16 -7.21
CA LYS A 96 -7.02 14.56 -8.44
C LYS A 96 -6.04 13.66 -9.19
N GLU A 97 -4.74 13.93 -9.11
CA GLU A 97 -3.70 13.08 -9.70
C GLU A 97 -3.55 11.79 -8.89
N LEU A 98 -3.54 11.88 -7.55
CA LEU A 98 -3.46 10.73 -6.67
C LEU A 98 -4.69 9.82 -6.78
N GLU A 99 -5.89 10.38 -6.95
CA GLU A 99 -7.12 9.59 -7.18
C GLU A 99 -7.09 8.76 -8.47
N LYS A 100 -6.24 9.13 -9.44
CA LYS A 100 -6.11 8.41 -10.72
C LYS A 100 -5.02 7.35 -10.71
N VAL A 101 -4.27 7.21 -9.61
CA VAL A 101 -3.22 6.21 -9.51
C VAL A 101 -3.86 4.83 -9.33
N ASP A 102 -3.49 3.89 -10.19
CA ASP A 102 -3.97 2.50 -10.10
C ASP A 102 -3.63 1.90 -8.72
N GLY A 103 -4.66 1.38 -8.05
CA GLY A 103 -4.54 0.82 -6.70
C GLY A 103 -4.88 1.79 -5.56
N VAL A 104 -5.07 3.09 -5.83
CA VAL A 104 -5.57 4.04 -4.84
C VAL A 104 -7.10 3.94 -4.76
N ALA A 105 -7.61 3.47 -3.61
CA ALA A 105 -9.05 3.33 -3.40
C ALA A 105 -9.76 4.67 -3.13
N SER A 106 -9.09 5.58 -2.41
CA SER A 106 -9.63 6.90 -2.06
C SER A 106 -8.52 7.85 -1.61
N VAL A 107 -8.70 9.15 -1.84
CA VAL A 107 -7.81 10.19 -1.32
C VAL A 107 -8.58 11.12 -0.40
N LEU A 108 -8.22 11.16 0.88
CA LEU A 108 -8.73 12.14 1.83
C LEU A 108 -7.74 13.29 1.93
N SER A 109 -8.20 14.52 1.76
CA SER A 109 -7.34 15.72 1.81
C SER A 109 -8.08 16.92 2.38
N MET A 110 -7.32 17.98 2.67
CA MET A 110 -7.87 19.27 3.08
C MET A 110 -8.94 19.81 2.10
N MET A 111 -8.90 19.41 0.82
CA MET A 111 -9.85 19.88 -0.19
C MET A 111 -11.25 19.28 -0.04
N ASN A 112 -11.35 18.01 0.38
CA ASN A 112 -12.61 17.25 0.37
C ASN A 112 -13.12 16.83 1.77
N VAL A 113 -12.42 17.23 2.84
CA VAL A 113 -12.93 17.06 4.22
C VAL A 113 -14.15 17.96 4.50
N PRO A 114 -15.13 17.49 5.30
CA PRO A 114 -16.37 18.19 5.57
C PRO A 114 -16.21 19.35 6.58
N LEU A 115 -16.56 20.57 6.20
CA LEU A 115 -16.59 21.73 7.09
C LEU A 115 -17.86 21.68 7.96
N LEU A 116 -17.66 21.58 9.28
CA LEU A 116 -18.72 21.44 10.27
C LEU A 116 -18.90 22.70 11.12
N TYR A 117 -17.85 23.52 11.26
CA TYR A 117 -17.83 24.75 12.05
C TYR A 117 -17.72 26.02 11.19
N SER A 118 -17.58 25.87 9.86
CA SER A 118 -17.38 26.96 8.90
C SER A 118 -18.44 27.00 7.78
N PRO A 119 -19.68 27.42 8.06
CA PRO A 119 -20.23 27.81 9.37
C PRO A 119 -20.72 26.59 10.17
N LYS A 120 -20.97 26.80 11.47
CA LYS A 120 -21.45 25.73 12.35
C LYS A 120 -22.77 25.15 11.87
N ILE A 121 -22.76 23.87 11.53
CA ILE A 121 -23.95 23.13 11.11
C ILE A 121 -24.64 22.46 12.30
N THR A 122 -25.95 22.27 12.17
CA THR A 122 -26.77 21.51 13.13
C THR A 122 -26.75 20.03 12.81
N VAL A 123 -27.08 19.18 13.80
CA VAL A 123 -27.18 17.72 13.61
C VAL A 123 -28.15 17.35 12.48
N SER A 124 -29.25 18.09 12.34
CA SER A 124 -30.23 17.88 11.26
C SER A 124 -29.69 18.14 9.86
N GLN A 125 -28.61 18.91 9.72
CA GLN A 125 -27.97 19.24 8.44
C GLN A 125 -26.87 18.24 8.06
N LEU A 126 -26.51 17.30 8.94
CA LEU A 126 -25.51 16.26 8.63
C LEU A 126 -25.94 15.29 7.53
N LYS A 127 -27.25 15.23 7.24
CA LYS A 127 -27.79 14.43 6.13
C LYS A 127 -27.59 15.09 4.77
N ASP A 128 -27.32 16.39 4.74
CA ASP A 128 -27.12 17.15 3.51
C ASP A 128 -25.68 16.96 3.03
N PRO A 129 -25.39 17.13 1.73
CA PRO A 129 -24.03 17.03 1.21
C PRO A 129 -23.08 17.96 1.98
N PRO A 130 -21.93 17.45 2.45
CA PRO A 130 -21.05 18.24 3.28
C PRO A 130 -20.45 19.40 2.49
N ARG A 131 -20.27 20.53 3.17
CA ARG A 131 -19.56 21.67 2.60
C ARG A 131 -18.06 21.40 2.67
N THR A 132 -17.31 21.63 1.60
CA THR A 132 -15.85 21.39 1.55
C THR A 132 -15.12 22.60 0.97
N LEU A 133 -13.79 22.63 1.08
CA LEU A 133 -12.96 23.69 0.50
C LEU A 133 -13.01 23.76 -1.02
N SER A 134 -13.36 22.66 -1.69
CA SER A 134 -13.54 22.62 -3.14
C SER A 134 -14.79 23.34 -3.64
N LEU A 135 -15.73 23.71 -2.76
CA LEU A 135 -16.95 24.43 -3.13
C LEU A 135 -16.70 25.94 -3.28
N PRO A 136 -17.46 26.63 -4.15
CA PRO A 136 -17.38 28.09 -4.27
C PRO A 136 -17.93 28.81 -3.01
N ASN A 137 -17.55 30.09 -2.85
CA ASN A 137 -18.03 30.98 -1.79
C ASN A 137 -17.73 30.50 -0.35
N ILE A 138 -16.54 29.94 -0.12
CA ILE A 138 -16.08 29.53 1.21
C ILE A 138 -15.29 30.66 1.87
N ASP A 139 -15.57 30.92 3.15
CA ASP A 139 -14.77 31.83 3.97
C ASP A 139 -13.52 31.10 4.47
N ARG A 140 -12.35 31.45 3.92
CA ARG A 140 -11.09 30.78 4.20
C ARG A 140 -10.58 31.02 5.61
N ASP A 141 -10.88 32.18 6.19
CA ASP A 141 -10.45 32.50 7.54
C ASP A 141 -11.21 31.64 8.56
N MET A 142 -12.52 31.43 8.33
CA MET A 142 -13.30 30.48 9.11
C MET A 142 -12.79 29.04 8.97
N VAL A 143 -12.51 28.59 7.75
CA VAL A 143 -11.97 27.24 7.53
C VAL A 143 -10.61 27.05 8.20
N ARG A 144 -9.71 28.04 8.08
CA ARG A 144 -8.42 28.02 8.77
C ARG A 144 -8.61 27.86 10.26
N LYS A 145 -9.53 28.63 10.85
CA LYS A 145 -9.85 28.56 12.27
C LYS A 145 -10.37 27.17 12.64
N GLU A 146 -11.27 26.60 11.83
CA GLU A 146 -11.79 25.25 12.06
C GLU A 146 -10.69 24.19 12.02
N PHE A 147 -9.79 24.19 11.04
CA PHE A 147 -8.73 23.20 10.98
C PHE A 147 -7.69 23.32 12.10
N LEU A 148 -7.52 24.49 12.69
CA LEU A 148 -6.59 24.71 13.80
C LEU A 148 -7.23 24.46 15.18
N GLU A 149 -8.53 24.73 15.32
CA GLU A 149 -9.20 24.78 16.64
C GLU A 149 -10.25 23.68 16.84
N SER A 150 -10.76 23.07 15.77
CA SER A 150 -11.85 22.08 15.88
C SER A 150 -11.38 20.79 16.56
N PRO A 151 -12.15 20.25 17.52
CA PRO A 151 -11.83 18.97 18.15
C PRO A 151 -11.93 17.77 17.18
N ILE A 152 -12.49 17.96 15.99
CA ILE A 152 -12.61 16.92 14.96
C ILE A 152 -11.32 16.78 14.15
N TYR A 153 -10.57 17.88 13.99
CA TYR A 153 -9.37 17.96 13.16
C TYR A 153 -8.07 18.04 13.96
N LYS A 154 -8.18 18.11 15.28
CA LYS A 154 -7.06 18.17 16.22
C LYS A 154 -6.63 16.78 16.70
#